data_AF-A0AAP8ZVX8-F1
#
_entry.id   AF-A0AAP8ZVX8-F1
#
_cell.length_a   1.000
_cell.length_b   1.000
_cell.length_c   1.000
_cell.angle_alpha   90.00
_cell.angle_beta   90.00
_cell.angle_gamma   90.00
#
_symmetry.space_group_name_H-M   'P 1'
#
loop_
_entity.id
_entity.type
_entity.pdbx_description
1 polymer ?
#
loop_
_entity_poly.entity_id
_entity_poly.type
_entity_poly.pdbx_seq_one_letter_code
_entity_poly.pdbx_strand_id
1 'polypeptide(L)'
;MKDLRIRIKELVEYVERTHLYSSSKIYELYNETYNKNERQSTCASCLLTRVRLLKKWLHEHPEEVNEVEEVVTNPEPIEPTEEETVDEQPEPENISIKKGRKKKDI
;
A
#
# COMPACT_ATOMS: atom_id res chain seq x y z
N MET A 1 22.09 -18.16 -1.11
CA MET A 1 20.74 -17.57 -1.22
C MET A 1 20.92 -16.06 -1.14
N LYS A 2 20.25 -15.26 -1.97
CA LYS A 2 20.35 -13.79 -1.85
C LYS A 2 19.66 -13.35 -0.56
N ASP A 3 20.33 -12.53 0.23
CA ASP A 3 19.74 -11.99 1.46
C ASP A 3 18.44 -11.24 1.16
N LEU A 4 17.44 -11.46 2.01
CA LEU A 4 16.10 -10.87 1.88
C LEU A 4 16.19 -9.34 1.75
N ARG A 5 17.09 -8.74 2.51
CA ARG A 5 17.39 -7.31 2.49
C ARG A 5 17.80 -6.81 1.10
N ILE A 6 18.72 -7.51 0.43
CA ILE A 6 19.20 -7.15 -0.91
C ILE A 6 18.03 -7.18 -1.90
N ARG A 7 17.17 -8.20 -1.82
CA ARG A 7 15.99 -8.32 -2.69
C ARG A 7 15.01 -7.16 -2.51
N ILE A 8 14.81 -6.70 -1.27
CA ILE A 8 13.95 -5.55 -0.98
C ILE A 8 14.57 -4.25 -1.49
N LYS A 9 15.87 -4.05 -1.28
CA LYS A 9 16.58 -2.87 -1.78
C LYS A 9 16.51 -2.77 -3.30
N GLU A 10 16.80 -3.87 -4.01
CA GLU A 10 16.66 -3.95 -5.47
C GLU A 10 15.23 -3.62 -5.93
N LEU A 11 14.21 -4.11 -5.22
CA LEU A 11 12.81 -3.81 -5.54
C LEU A 11 12.48 -2.33 -5.37
N VAL A 12 12.87 -1.72 -4.24
CA VAL A 12 12.60 -0.31 -3.95
C VAL A 12 13.28 0.59 -4.97
N GLU A 13 14.56 0.37 -5.25
CA GLU A 13 15.30 1.14 -6.27
C GLU A 13 14.70 1.01 -7.67
N TYR A 14 14.25 -0.19 -8.05
CA TYR A 14 13.58 -0.41 -9.33
C TYR A 14 12.26 0.37 -9.42
N VAL A 15 11.44 0.32 -8.36
CA VAL A 15 10.16 1.03 -8.31
C VAL A 15 10.36 2.54 -8.32
N GLU A 16 11.34 3.06 -7.57
CA GLU A 16 11.65 4.50 -7.55
C GLU A 16 12.13 5.00 -8.92
N ARG A 17 12.90 4.18 -9.66
CA ARG A 17 13.40 4.54 -10.99
C ARG A 17 12.33 4.45 -12.08
N THR A 18 11.50 3.42 -12.03
CA THR A 18 10.60 3.08 -13.15
C THR A 18 9.13 3.41 -12.87
N HIS A 19 8.76 3.62 -11.61
CA HIS A 19 7.38 3.69 -11.13
C HIS A 19 6.53 2.46 -11.52
N LEU A 20 7.17 1.31 -11.82
CA LEU A 20 6.49 0.07 -12.16
C LEU A 20 6.34 -0.82 -10.92
N TYR A 21 5.09 -1.08 -10.55
CA TYR A 21 4.76 -1.85 -9.35
C TYR A 21 4.38 -3.29 -9.74
N SER A 22 5.29 -4.23 -9.52
CA SER A 22 4.98 -5.67 -9.67
C SER A 22 4.27 -6.19 -8.43
N SER A 23 2.96 -6.44 -8.51
CA SER A 23 2.18 -6.95 -7.38
C SER A 23 2.74 -8.23 -6.81
N SER A 24 3.12 -9.18 -7.65
CA SER A 24 3.64 -10.45 -7.18
C SER A 24 4.90 -10.28 -6.35
N LYS A 25 5.87 -9.50 -6.86
CA LYS A 25 7.17 -9.29 -6.22
C LYS A 25 7.05 -8.47 -4.92
N ILE A 26 6.17 -7.46 -4.91
CA ILE A 26 5.92 -6.64 -3.72
C ILE A 26 5.33 -7.48 -2.59
N TYR A 27 4.29 -8.27 -2.88
CA TYR A 27 3.62 -9.07 -1.85
C TYR A 27 4.44 -10.27 -1.41
N GLU A 28 5.23 -10.88 -2.28
CA GLU A 28 6.17 -11.95 -1.92
C GLU A 28 7.18 -11.45 -0.87
N LEU A 29 7.86 -10.35 -1.15
CA LEU A 29 8.81 -9.77 -0.19
C LEU A 29 8.13 -9.22 1.07
N TYR A 30 6.94 -8.65 0.94
CA TYR A 30 6.16 -8.18 2.09
C TYR A 30 5.75 -9.34 3.02
N ASN A 31 5.32 -10.46 2.44
CA ASN A 31 4.95 -11.65 3.19
C ASN A 31 6.17 -12.30 3.84
N GLU A 32 7.30 -12.40 3.13
CA GLU A 32 8.57 -12.91 3.68
C GLU A 32 9.09 -12.03 4.84
N THR A 33 9.01 -10.70 4.72
CA THR A 33 9.52 -9.76 5.74
C THR A 33 8.69 -9.73 7.00
N TYR A 34 7.36 -9.65 6.87
CA TYR A 34 6.46 -9.51 8.01
C TYR A 34 5.87 -10.85 8.47
N ASN A 35 6.32 -11.96 7.90
CA ASN A 35 5.77 -13.30 8.11
C ASN A 35 4.24 -13.34 7.98
N LYS A 36 3.74 -12.71 6.92
CA LYS A 36 2.31 -12.60 6.58
C LYS A 36 1.99 -13.49 5.39
N ASN A 37 0.70 -13.74 5.19
CA ASN A 37 0.21 -14.45 4.01
C ASN A 37 -0.90 -13.64 3.32
N GLU A 38 -0.63 -12.35 3.09
CA GLU A 38 -1.59 -11.44 2.47
C GLU A 38 -1.76 -11.81 0.98
N ARG A 39 -3.01 -11.82 0.51
CA ARG A 39 -3.32 -12.06 -0.91
C ARG A 39 -2.86 -10.86 -1.73
N GLN A 40 -2.23 -11.15 -2.86
CA GLN A 40 -1.83 -10.14 -3.83
C GLN A 40 -3.03 -9.28 -4.28
N SER A 41 -2.85 -7.97 -4.23
CA SER A 41 -3.76 -6.98 -4.79
C SER A 41 -3.07 -6.18 -5.89
N THR A 42 -3.84 -5.74 -6.88
CA THR A 42 -3.38 -4.89 -7.99
C THR A 42 -3.69 -3.41 -7.78
N CYS A 43 -4.26 -3.04 -6.64
CA CYS A 43 -4.56 -1.64 -6.32
C CYS A 43 -3.25 -0.84 -6.18
N ALA A 44 -3.10 0.22 -6.98
CA ALA A 44 -1.92 1.07 -6.98
C ALA A 44 -1.60 1.64 -5.59
N SER A 45 -2.60 2.12 -4.86
CA SER A 45 -2.44 2.64 -3.49
C SER A 45 -1.99 1.55 -2.51
N CYS A 46 -2.47 0.31 -2.67
CA CYS A 46 -2.03 -0.82 -1.85
C CYS A 46 -0.56 -1.16 -2.14
N LEU A 47 -0.18 -1.22 -3.41
CA LEU A 47 1.19 -1.50 -3.83
C LEU A 47 2.16 -0.44 -3.31
N LEU A 48 1.82 0.84 -3.48
CA LEU A 48 2.61 1.96 -2.94
C LEU A 48 2.78 1.86 -1.42
N THR A 49 1.69 1.57 -0.70
CA THR A 49 1.75 1.41 0.76
C THR A 49 2.67 0.27 1.16
N ARG A 50 2.62 -0.87 0.46
CA ARG A 50 3.48 -2.03 0.75
C ARG A 50 4.95 -1.73 0.45
N VAL A 51 5.24 -1.02 -0.65
CA VAL A 51 6.60 -0.53 -0.94
C VAL A 51 7.10 0.42 0.15
N ARG A 52 6.26 1.33 0.64
CA ARG A 52 6.63 2.23 1.76
C ARG A 52 6.93 1.46 3.05
N LEU A 53 6.17 0.42 3.37
CA LEU A 53 6.43 -0.45 4.53
C LEU A 53 7.76 -1.20 4.36
N LEU A 54 8.00 -1.77 3.18
CA LEU A 54 9.28 -2.42 2.87
C LEU A 54 10.47 -1.45 2.98
N LYS A 55 10.30 -0.18 2.58
CA LYS A 55 11.31 0.87 2.77
C LYS A 55 11.57 1.14 4.25
N LYS A 56 10.51 1.26 5.08
CA LYS A 56 10.66 1.40 6.55
C LYS A 56 11.39 0.21 7.17
N TRP A 57 11.06 -1.00 6.75
CA TRP A 57 11.73 -2.21 7.22
C TRP A 57 13.25 -2.17 6.96
N LEU A 58 13.69 -1.65 5.80
CA LEU A 58 15.11 -1.46 5.51
C LEU A 58 15.80 -0.46 6.44
N HIS A 59 15.08 0.55 6.95
CA HIS A 59 15.60 1.52 7.91
C HIS A 59 15.66 0.94 9.34
N GLU A 60 14.69 0.11 9.72
CA GLU A 60 14.63 -0.53 11.05
C GLU A 60 15.66 -1.65 11.22
N HIS A 61 16.08 -2.26 10.11
CA HIS A 61 17.13 -3.28 10.08
C HIS A 61 18.35 -2.75 9.31
N PRO A 62 19.12 -1.76 9.82
CA PRO A 62 20.37 -1.38 9.19
C PRO A 62 21.32 -2.59 9.17
N GLU A 63 22.09 -2.79 8.08
CA GLU A 63 23.25 -3.68 8.20
C GLU A 63 24.16 -2.97 9.17
N GLU A 64 24.75 -3.72 10.09
CA GLU A 64 25.61 -3.24 11.15
C GLU A 64 26.83 -2.49 10.57
N VAL A 65 26.62 -1.25 10.14
CA VAL A 65 27.63 -0.28 9.73
C VAL A 65 27.06 1.12 9.99
N ASN A 66 27.44 1.63 11.16
CA ASN A 66 27.43 3.03 11.60
C ASN A 66 26.12 3.84 11.59
N GLU A 67 25.77 4.25 12.80
CA GLU A 67 24.94 5.39 13.17
C GLU A 67 25.40 6.71 12.53
N VAL A 68 24.60 7.76 12.77
CA VAL A 68 24.66 9.19 12.36
C VAL A 68 23.74 9.45 11.15
N GLU A 69 22.64 10.21 11.19
CA GLU A 69 21.93 11.11 12.13
C GLU A 69 20.51 11.28 11.49
N GLU A 70 19.38 11.21 12.21
CA GLU A 70 18.62 12.35 12.79
C GLU A 70 18.36 13.52 11.79
N VAL A 71 17.20 14.16 11.61
CA VAL A 71 16.00 14.34 12.44
C VAL A 71 14.93 15.07 11.59
N VAL A 72 13.66 14.64 11.75
CA VAL A 72 12.41 15.43 11.87
C VAL A 72 12.17 16.66 10.97
N THR A 73 11.05 16.64 10.23
CA THR A 73 10.09 17.75 10.31
C THR A 73 8.76 17.24 10.87
N ASN A 74 8.37 17.93 11.94
CA ASN A 74 7.35 17.65 12.93
C ASN A 74 5.92 17.79 12.35
N PRO A 75 4.91 17.03 12.81
CA PRO A 75 3.51 17.36 12.61
C PRO A 75 3.14 18.59 13.46
N GLU A 76 2.58 19.62 12.84
CA GLU A 76 1.95 20.71 13.59
C GLU A 76 0.42 20.49 13.62
N PRO A 77 -0.19 20.32 14.80
CA PRO A 77 -1.63 20.25 15.01
C PRO A 77 -2.17 21.64 15.41
N ILE A 78 -3.22 22.12 14.73
CA ILE A 78 -4.12 23.15 15.27
C ILE A 78 -5.59 22.78 14.98
N GLU A 79 -6.18 22.25 16.05
CA GLU A 79 -7.52 22.38 16.64
C GLU A 79 -8.76 22.91 15.88
N PRO A 80 -9.96 22.49 16.34
CA PRO A 80 -11.25 22.67 15.67
C PRO A 80 -11.88 24.03 15.98
N THR A 81 -12.65 24.57 15.04
CA THR A 81 -13.64 25.60 15.35
C THR A 81 -14.88 25.34 14.50
N GLU A 82 -16.00 25.34 15.20
CA GLU A 82 -17.34 24.96 14.80
C GLU A 82 -18.00 26.00 13.88
N GLU A 83 -19.12 25.57 13.29
CA GLU A 83 -20.17 26.37 12.62
C GLU A 83 -19.79 26.91 11.23
N GLU A 84 -20.57 26.76 10.17
CA GLU A 84 -22.03 26.86 10.09
C GLU A 84 -22.52 26.25 8.75
N THR A 85 -23.46 25.30 8.84
CA THR A 85 -24.70 25.20 8.03
C THR A 85 -24.68 24.85 6.52
N VAL A 86 -25.54 23.85 6.19
CA VAL A 86 -26.40 23.72 4.98
C VAL A 86 -25.66 23.30 3.67
N ASP A 87 -26.00 22.22 2.96
CA ASP A 87 -27.33 21.70 2.66
C ASP A 87 -27.32 20.28 2.04
N GLU A 88 -28.42 19.58 2.29
CA GLU A 88 -29.09 18.53 1.49
C GLU A 88 -28.35 17.26 1.00
N GLN A 89 -28.56 16.22 1.80
CA GLN A 89 -28.94 14.84 1.40
C GLN A 89 -29.87 14.81 0.16
N PRO A 90 -29.79 13.74 -0.67
CA PRO A 90 -30.64 12.59 -0.33
C PRO A 90 -29.95 11.22 -0.50
N GLU A 91 -30.24 10.34 0.46
CA GLU A 91 -30.12 8.87 0.39
C GLU A 91 -31.32 8.26 -0.40
N PRO A 92 -31.48 6.92 -0.48
CA PRO A 92 -30.58 5.91 -1.05
C PRO A 92 -31.35 4.99 -2.06
N GLU A 93 -30.73 3.87 -2.44
CA GLU A 93 -31.37 2.62 -2.92
C GLU A 93 -31.84 2.50 -4.38
N ASN A 94 -31.07 1.74 -5.17
CA ASN A 94 -31.63 0.52 -5.78
C ASN A 94 -30.55 -0.51 -6.15
N ILE A 95 -30.45 -1.56 -5.34
CA ILE A 95 -29.89 -2.84 -5.74
C ILE A 95 -30.87 -3.54 -6.69
N SER A 96 -30.51 -3.71 -7.98
CA SER A 96 -31.23 -4.63 -8.85
C SER A 96 -30.33 -5.76 -9.33
N ILE A 97 -30.37 -6.84 -8.55
CA ILE A 97 -29.90 -8.17 -8.94
C ILE A 97 -30.87 -8.71 -9.99
N LYS A 98 -30.43 -8.85 -11.25
CA LYS A 98 -31.04 -9.83 -12.18
C LYS A 98 -29.98 -10.57 -12.99
N LYS A 99 -29.54 -11.67 -12.39
CA LYS A 99 -28.85 -12.79 -13.06
C LYS A 99 -29.88 -13.54 -13.91
N GLY A 100 -29.88 -13.32 -15.21
CA GLY A 100 -30.75 -14.01 -16.18
C GLY A 100 -29.92 -14.79 -17.21
N ARG A 101 -29.94 -16.11 -17.09
CA ARG A 101 -29.26 -17.10 -17.94
C ARG A 101 -30.04 -17.21 -19.26
N LYS A 102 -29.51 -16.72 -20.40
CA LYS A 102 -30.11 -16.98 -21.73
C LYS A 102 -29.76 -18.42 -22.15
N LYS A 103 -30.76 -19.31 -22.14
CA LYS A 103 -30.75 -20.52 -23.00
C LYS A 103 -31.14 -20.08 -24.40
N LYS A 104 -30.44 -20.60 -25.40
CA LYS A 104 -30.67 -20.36 -26.83
C LYS A 104 -31.00 -21.73 -27.40
N ASP A 105 -32.27 -21.94 -27.75
CA ASP A 105 -32.75 -23.10 -28.49
C ASP A 105 -33.32 -22.57 -29.81
N ILE A 106 -32.68 -22.91 -30.93
CA ILE A 106 -33.23 -23.00 -32.29
C ILE A 106 -32.68 -24.30 -32.85
#